data_AF-A0A5M4EUY5-F1
#
_entry.id   AF-A0A5M4EUY5-F1
#
_cell.length_a   1.000
_cell.length_b   1.000
_cell.length_c   1.000
_cell.angle_alpha   90.00
_cell.angle_beta   90.00
_cell.angle_gamma   90.00
#
_symmetry.space_group_name_H-M   'P 1'
#
loop_
_entity.id
_entity.type
_entity.pdbx_description
1 polymer ?
#
loop_
_entity_poly.entity_id
_entity_poly.type
_entity_poly.pdbx_seq_one_letter_code
_entity_poly.pdbx_strand_id
1 'polypeptide(L)'
;MLDLLSNARTCSRSGYLICLSALCPNADMGDWRGNLSALKYTEHPILSNTVFLAAWGGWPDAAESATRSLRELVRQFSATKFASIDPEDFYDFAEQRPVISNQADGSRKLTWPKNEFFYWKADDGGRDLLIFIGVEPNLKWRTYTDLIHQVANESDTKLLVTVGALLDSVPHTRSPRVTGSSLNTNLGKEFEHIKYAVPNYEGPSGLTSVLIDRLAQDGVPAASIWGHSPHYLQVAQNPTLTHAILSELQQFISVPVDLTKLAQDSEEFDENLVRALADQQEIEGYVKRLEERYDSEEEYRQSPEPAALVQELEDFLRQQRDTDSTEENEDSTD
;
A
#
# COMPACT_ATOMS: atom_id res chain seq x y z
N MET A 1 -23.01 54.19 -47.43
CA MET A 1 -24.24 53.82 -48.17
C MET A 1 -24.27 52.30 -48.19
N LEU A 2 -25.03 51.72 -47.25
CA LEU A 2 -25.68 50.39 -47.26
C LEU A 2 -24.75 49.15 -47.40
N ASP A 3 -24.53 48.39 -46.31
CA ASP A 3 -25.34 47.21 -45.90
C ASP A 3 -24.88 45.93 -46.65
N LEU A 4 -24.91 44.69 -46.14
CA LEU A 4 -25.60 44.07 -45.02
C LEU A 4 -24.98 42.68 -44.78
N LEU A 5 -25.21 42.19 -43.56
CA LEU A 5 -25.02 40.85 -43.01
C LEU A 5 -25.66 39.71 -43.85
N SER A 6 -25.16 38.48 -43.67
CA SER A 6 -25.95 37.29 -43.27
C SER A 6 -25.45 35.98 -43.90
N ASN A 7 -25.02 35.03 -43.07
CA ASN A 7 -25.78 33.78 -42.87
C ASN A 7 -25.06 32.86 -41.87
N ALA A 8 -25.62 32.80 -40.67
CA ALA A 8 -25.53 31.62 -39.83
C ALA A 8 -26.58 30.60 -40.30
N ARG A 9 -26.21 29.32 -40.38
CA ARG A 9 -27.17 28.19 -40.36
C ARG A 9 -26.72 27.18 -39.33
N THR A 10 -27.59 26.99 -38.34
CA THR A 10 -27.63 25.92 -37.35
C THR A 10 -28.42 24.71 -37.88
N CYS A 11 -27.93 23.51 -37.56
CA CYS A 11 -28.59 22.19 -37.39
C CYS A 11 -27.62 21.11 -37.93
N SER A 12 -27.50 19.89 -37.40
CA SER A 12 -28.09 19.17 -36.28
C SER A 12 -27.42 17.79 -36.27
N ARG A 13 -27.11 17.25 -35.08
CA ARG A 13 -27.02 15.81 -34.69
C ARG A 13 -26.42 14.76 -35.65
N SER A 14 -25.57 13.95 -35.02
CA SER A 14 -25.13 12.59 -35.37
C SER A 14 -23.82 12.52 -36.15
N GLY A 15 -22.78 12.01 -35.47
CA GLY A 15 -21.49 11.72 -36.08
C GLY A 15 -20.39 11.63 -35.03
N TYR A 16 -20.12 10.41 -34.59
CA TYR A 16 -18.84 10.00 -34.00
C TYR A 16 -17.70 10.63 -34.82
N LEU A 17 -16.94 11.56 -34.22
CA LEU A 17 -15.66 11.96 -34.76
C LEU A 17 -14.62 12.01 -33.65
N ILE A 18 -13.75 11.02 -33.72
CA ILE A 18 -12.43 10.95 -33.09
C ILE A 18 -11.70 12.25 -33.42
N CYS A 19 -11.49 13.11 -32.42
CA CYS A 19 -10.69 14.31 -32.60
C CYS A 19 -9.22 13.96 -32.33
N LEU A 20 -8.52 13.58 -33.41
CA LEU A 20 -7.06 13.55 -33.45
C LEU A 20 -6.51 14.97 -33.22
N SER A 21 -5.60 15.06 -32.26
CA SER A 21 -4.42 15.97 -32.19
C SER A 21 -4.55 17.40 -32.72
N ALA A 22 -4.38 18.39 -31.83
CA ALA A 22 -3.24 19.30 -31.88
C ALA A 22 -3.33 20.39 -30.78
N LEU A 23 -2.15 20.80 -30.30
CA LEU A 23 -1.79 22.07 -29.61
C LEU A 23 -1.41 21.96 -28.13
N CYS A 24 -0.25 21.34 -27.88
CA CYS A 24 0.71 21.85 -26.88
C CYS A 24 2.10 21.94 -27.56
N PRO A 25 2.77 23.10 -27.56
CA PRO A 25 4.07 23.27 -28.21
C PRO A 25 5.23 22.90 -27.27
N ASN A 26 6.13 22.06 -27.78
CA ASN A 26 7.53 21.84 -27.38
C ASN A 26 7.83 21.64 -25.88
N ALA A 27 7.58 20.42 -25.41
CA ALA A 27 8.55 19.76 -24.52
C ALA A 27 9.25 18.70 -25.38
N ASP A 28 10.58 18.71 -25.36
CA ASP A 28 11.46 17.75 -26.03
C ASP A 28 11.29 16.37 -25.36
N MET A 29 10.18 15.70 -25.66
CA MET A 29 9.94 14.31 -25.30
C MET A 29 10.71 13.45 -26.28
N GLY A 30 11.90 13.02 -25.86
CA GLY A 30 12.63 11.96 -26.51
C GLY A 30 11.69 10.79 -26.84
N ASP A 31 11.90 10.20 -28.00
CA ASP A 31 11.14 9.07 -28.54
C ASP A 31 11.22 7.84 -27.61
N TRP A 32 10.32 7.78 -26.61
CA TRP A 32 10.18 6.65 -25.67
C TRP A 32 9.36 5.48 -26.22
N ARG A 33 9.06 5.46 -27.53
CA ARG A 33 8.23 4.40 -28.15
C ARG A 33 8.92 3.03 -28.26
N GLY A 34 10.08 2.87 -27.65
CA GLY A 34 10.86 1.63 -27.61
C GLY A 34 10.75 0.86 -26.29
N ASN A 35 9.55 0.58 -25.77
CA ASN A 35 9.30 -0.66 -24.99
C ASN A 35 7.81 -0.97 -24.68
N LEU A 36 6.89 -0.64 -25.59
CA LEU A 36 5.46 -1.03 -25.48
C LEU A 36 5.21 -2.55 -25.60
N SER A 37 6.25 -3.38 -25.73
CA SER A 37 6.14 -4.83 -25.93
C SER A 37 6.03 -5.65 -24.65
N ALA A 38 6.38 -5.10 -23.49
CA ALA A 38 6.44 -5.90 -22.25
C ALA A 38 5.07 -6.09 -21.58
N LEU A 39 4.11 -5.19 -21.82
CA LEU A 39 2.78 -5.29 -21.23
C LEU A 39 1.87 -6.18 -22.11
N LYS A 40 1.37 -7.26 -21.53
CA LYS A 40 0.56 -8.29 -22.22
C LYS A 40 -0.84 -8.32 -21.65
N TYR A 41 -1.81 -7.85 -22.43
CA TYR A 41 -3.24 -7.90 -22.09
C TYR A 41 -3.87 -9.19 -22.62
N THR A 42 -4.76 -9.78 -21.83
CA THR A 42 -5.71 -10.82 -22.27
C THR A 42 -7.08 -10.20 -22.57
N GLU A 43 -7.45 -9.12 -21.88
CA GLU A 43 -8.64 -8.31 -22.16
C GLU A 43 -8.46 -6.87 -21.65
N HIS A 44 -9.37 -5.97 -22.06
CA HIS A 44 -9.38 -4.57 -21.64
C HIS A 44 -10.69 -4.27 -20.90
N PRO A 45 -10.75 -4.42 -19.56
CA PRO A 45 -11.94 -4.15 -18.79
C PRO A 45 -12.25 -2.64 -18.78
N ILE A 46 -13.53 -2.30 -18.83
CA ILE A 46 -13.99 -0.93 -18.59
C ILE A 46 -14.31 -0.83 -17.09
N LEU A 47 -13.42 -0.19 -16.35
CA LEU A 47 -13.55 0.06 -14.92
C LEU A 47 -13.96 1.52 -14.66
N SER A 48 -14.57 1.77 -13.50
CA SER A 48 -14.98 3.11 -13.09
C SER A 48 -14.85 3.30 -11.59
N ASN A 49 -14.49 4.52 -11.17
CA ASN A 49 -14.31 4.85 -9.75
C ASN A 49 -13.37 3.86 -9.02
N THR A 50 -12.24 3.56 -9.68
CA THR A 50 -11.41 2.41 -9.33
C THR A 50 -10.47 2.72 -8.18
N VAL A 51 -10.40 1.82 -7.20
CA VAL A 51 -9.30 1.77 -6.22
C VAL A 51 -8.25 0.81 -6.73
N PHE A 52 -7.02 1.30 -6.85
CA PHE A 52 -5.89 0.51 -7.29
C PHE A 52 -5.07 0.02 -6.09
N LEU A 53 -5.11 -1.28 -5.81
CA LEU A 53 -4.31 -1.95 -4.78
C LEU A 53 -3.04 -2.54 -5.40
N ALA A 54 -1.87 -2.25 -4.83
CA ALA A 54 -0.60 -2.75 -5.36
C ALA A 54 0.32 -3.28 -4.26
N ALA A 55 0.86 -4.48 -4.46
CA ALA A 55 1.87 -5.09 -3.59
C ALA A 55 2.96 -5.78 -4.40
N TRP A 56 4.18 -5.76 -3.87
CA TRP A 56 5.35 -6.42 -4.45
C TRP A 56 5.93 -7.40 -3.45
N GLY A 57 6.24 -8.61 -3.92
CA GLY A 57 7.05 -9.55 -3.16
C GLY A 57 8.53 -9.15 -3.19
N GLY A 58 9.31 -9.72 -2.27
CA GLY A 58 10.73 -9.42 -2.11
C GLY A 58 10.98 -8.58 -0.87
N TRP A 59 11.77 -7.51 -1.02
CA TRP A 59 12.16 -6.64 0.10
C TRP A 59 10.97 -6.02 0.86
N PRO A 60 9.90 -5.51 0.20
CA PRO A 60 8.79 -4.87 0.89
C PRO A 60 7.66 -5.84 1.33
N ASP A 61 7.96 -7.14 1.53
CA ASP A 61 6.93 -8.16 1.80
C ASP A 61 7.35 -9.19 2.85
N ALA A 62 7.58 -8.71 4.07
CA ALA A 62 7.91 -9.55 5.21
C ALA A 62 6.86 -10.67 5.41
N ALA A 63 7.35 -11.91 5.48
CA ALA A 63 6.54 -13.13 5.60
C ALA A 63 5.40 -13.23 4.55
N GLU A 64 5.65 -12.71 3.34
CA GLU A 64 4.70 -12.67 2.22
C GLU A 64 3.34 -12.00 2.55
N SER A 65 3.27 -11.20 3.61
CA SER A 65 2.01 -10.75 4.20
C SER A 65 1.24 -9.78 3.29
N ALA A 66 1.94 -8.88 2.60
CA ALA A 66 1.33 -7.91 1.71
C ALA A 66 0.83 -8.56 0.42
N THR A 67 1.66 -9.35 -0.25
CA THR A 67 1.22 -10.04 -1.47
C THR A 67 0.16 -11.09 -1.18
N ARG A 68 0.23 -11.79 -0.05
CA ARG A 68 -0.82 -12.74 0.37
C ARG A 68 -2.15 -12.05 0.63
N SER A 69 -2.15 -10.86 1.23
CA SER A 69 -3.36 -10.07 1.43
C SER A 69 -4.06 -9.79 0.10
N LEU A 70 -3.33 -9.30 -0.91
CA LEU A 70 -3.92 -9.04 -2.23
C LEU A 70 -4.34 -10.33 -2.96
N ARG A 71 -3.59 -11.43 -2.83
CA ARG A 71 -3.99 -12.74 -3.38
C ARG A 71 -5.31 -13.24 -2.77
N GLU A 72 -5.52 -12.98 -1.48
CA GLU A 72 -6.75 -13.35 -0.80
C GLU A 72 -7.94 -12.55 -1.33
N LEU A 73 -7.79 -11.24 -1.58
CA LEU A 73 -8.81 -10.45 -2.26
C LEU A 73 -9.12 -10.97 -3.67
N VAL A 74 -8.08 -11.30 -4.45
CA VAL A 74 -8.25 -11.90 -5.78
C VAL A 74 -9.07 -13.20 -5.70
N ARG A 75 -8.79 -14.04 -4.70
CA ARG A 75 -9.50 -15.30 -4.48
C ARG A 75 -10.95 -15.08 -4.04
N GLN A 76 -11.19 -14.22 -3.05
CA GLN A 76 -12.51 -14.00 -2.49
C GLN A 76 -13.46 -13.34 -3.49
N PHE A 77 -12.97 -12.33 -4.21
CA PHE A 77 -13.77 -11.61 -5.20
C PHE A 77 -13.78 -12.28 -6.57
N SER A 78 -13.07 -13.40 -6.74
CA SER A 78 -12.88 -14.05 -8.04
C SER A 78 -12.38 -13.05 -9.09
N ALA A 79 -11.44 -12.19 -8.70
CA ALA A 79 -10.91 -11.13 -9.56
C ALA A 79 -10.23 -11.75 -10.79
N THR A 80 -10.50 -11.15 -11.96
CA THR A 80 -10.08 -11.70 -13.25
C THR A 80 -8.72 -11.14 -13.63
N LYS A 81 -7.74 -12.01 -13.87
CA LYS A 81 -6.45 -11.61 -14.44
C LYS A 81 -6.66 -11.12 -15.87
N PHE A 82 -6.24 -9.89 -16.17
CA PHE A 82 -6.42 -9.29 -17.49
C PHE A 82 -5.14 -8.78 -18.15
N ALA A 83 -4.08 -8.56 -17.37
CA ALA A 83 -2.79 -8.14 -17.92
C ALA A 83 -1.60 -8.67 -17.10
N SER A 84 -0.41 -8.59 -17.69
CA SER A 84 0.85 -8.91 -17.01
C SER A 84 2.04 -8.19 -17.66
N ILE A 85 3.11 -7.99 -16.89
CA ILE A 85 4.38 -7.44 -17.38
C ILE A 85 5.36 -8.59 -17.61
N ASP A 86 5.90 -8.68 -18.82
CA ASP A 86 6.96 -9.63 -19.18
C ASP A 86 8.24 -9.33 -18.36
N PRO A 87 8.78 -10.31 -17.62
CA PRO A 87 9.94 -10.09 -16.76
C PRO A 87 11.26 -9.90 -17.51
N GLU A 88 11.38 -10.28 -18.79
CA GLU A 88 12.67 -10.36 -19.52
C GLU A 88 13.57 -9.12 -19.34
N ASP A 89 12.97 -7.92 -19.37
CA ASP A 89 13.70 -6.64 -19.36
C ASP A 89 13.98 -6.06 -17.96
N PHE A 90 13.35 -6.61 -16.92
CA PHE A 90 13.26 -5.96 -15.61
C PHE A 90 13.95 -6.73 -14.49
N TYR A 91 14.31 -8.00 -14.71
CA TYR A 91 14.88 -8.86 -13.69
C TYR A 91 16.28 -9.32 -14.07
N ASP A 92 17.16 -9.37 -13.07
CA ASP A 92 18.39 -10.13 -13.17
C ASP A 92 18.08 -11.58 -12.79
N PHE A 93 17.96 -12.46 -13.79
CA PHE A 93 17.66 -13.87 -13.54
C PHE A 93 18.81 -14.65 -12.89
N ALA A 94 20.00 -14.05 -12.71
CA ALA A 94 21.04 -14.62 -11.85
C ALA A 94 20.70 -14.46 -10.37
N GLU A 95 20.04 -13.35 -10.00
CA GLU A 95 19.55 -13.06 -8.65
C GLU A 95 18.15 -13.67 -8.42
N GLN A 96 17.20 -13.38 -9.32
CA GLN A 96 15.80 -13.81 -9.25
C GLN A 96 15.55 -14.97 -10.21
N ARG A 97 16.01 -16.16 -9.84
CA ARG A 97 15.96 -17.35 -10.69
C ARG A 97 14.53 -17.87 -10.90
N PRO A 98 14.17 -18.31 -12.12
CA PRO A 98 12.94 -19.06 -12.34
C PRO A 98 12.94 -20.36 -11.56
N VAL A 99 11.77 -20.70 -10.98
CA VAL A 99 11.60 -21.88 -10.14
C VAL A 99 10.99 -23.02 -10.95
N ILE A 100 11.62 -24.20 -10.90
CA ILE A 100 11.06 -25.43 -11.46
C ILE A 100 10.30 -26.19 -10.37
N SER A 101 9.09 -26.65 -10.69
CA SER A 101 8.25 -27.43 -9.77
C SER A 101 7.65 -28.65 -10.49
N ASN A 102 7.46 -29.73 -9.73
CA ASN A 102 6.72 -30.90 -10.21
C ASN A 102 5.23 -30.68 -9.95
N GLN A 103 4.41 -30.94 -10.96
CA GLN A 103 2.95 -30.88 -10.87
C GLN A 103 2.38 -32.26 -10.48
N ALA A 104 1.15 -32.28 -9.98
CA ALA A 104 0.49 -33.52 -9.54
C ALA A 104 0.27 -34.53 -10.68
N ASP A 105 0.20 -34.06 -11.92
CA ASP A 105 0.11 -34.89 -13.13
C ASP A 105 1.47 -35.42 -13.62
N GLY A 106 2.55 -35.15 -12.89
CA GLY A 106 3.92 -35.55 -13.24
C GLY A 106 4.61 -34.61 -14.24
N SER A 107 3.95 -33.56 -14.73
CA SER A 107 4.59 -32.56 -15.59
C SER A 107 5.52 -31.64 -14.78
N ARG A 108 6.49 -31.02 -15.46
CA ARG A 108 7.35 -29.99 -14.86
C ARG A 108 6.89 -28.61 -15.31
N LYS A 109 6.78 -27.69 -14.36
CA LYS A 109 6.42 -26.29 -14.61
C LYS A 109 7.56 -25.37 -14.23
N LEU A 110 8.03 -24.59 -15.20
CA LEU A 110 8.98 -23.50 -14.98
C LEU A 110 8.18 -22.21 -14.72
N THR A 111 8.47 -21.54 -13.60
CA THR A 111 7.77 -20.32 -13.18
C THR A 111 8.77 -19.17 -13.10
N TRP A 112 8.55 -18.16 -13.93
CA TRP A 112 9.29 -16.90 -13.93
C TRP A 112 8.74 -15.94 -12.88
N PRO A 113 9.48 -14.91 -12.46
CA PRO A 113 8.93 -13.77 -11.71
C PRO A 113 7.69 -13.22 -12.42
N LYS A 114 6.65 -12.91 -11.66
CA LYS A 114 5.34 -12.52 -12.19
C LYS A 114 4.95 -11.13 -11.71
N ASN A 115 4.34 -10.39 -12.61
CA ASN A 115 3.71 -9.10 -12.37
C ASN A 115 2.36 -9.14 -13.07
N GLU A 116 1.29 -9.27 -12.31
CA GLU A 116 -0.03 -9.59 -12.83
C GLU A 116 -1.04 -8.55 -12.35
N PHE A 117 -1.91 -8.14 -13.27
CA PHE A 117 -3.03 -7.26 -12.99
C PHE A 117 -4.32 -8.07 -12.99
N PHE A 118 -5.13 -7.83 -11.98
CA PHE A 118 -6.45 -8.40 -11.78
C PHE A 118 -7.44 -7.27 -11.65
N TYR A 119 -8.68 -7.49 -12.06
CA TYR A 119 -9.76 -6.56 -11.79
C TYR A 119 -10.96 -7.28 -11.17
N TRP A 120 -11.73 -6.52 -10.42
CA TRP A 120 -13.05 -6.92 -9.96
C TRP A 120 -14.00 -5.74 -10.12
N LYS A 121 -15.22 -6.04 -10.58
CA LYS A 121 -16.26 -5.03 -10.79
C LYS A 121 -17.32 -5.13 -9.71
N ALA A 122 -17.71 -3.99 -9.15
CA ALA A 122 -18.80 -3.95 -8.19
C ALA A 122 -20.15 -4.15 -8.88
N ASP A 123 -20.95 -5.09 -8.39
CA ASP A 123 -22.26 -5.43 -8.98
C ASP A 123 -23.28 -4.28 -8.88
N ASP A 124 -23.14 -3.42 -7.87
CA ASP A 124 -24.02 -2.30 -7.57
C ASP A 124 -23.55 -0.97 -8.19
N GLY A 125 -22.49 -0.99 -9.00
CA GLY A 125 -21.86 0.22 -9.52
C GLY A 125 -21.11 1.03 -8.45
N GLY A 126 -20.72 0.39 -7.35
CA GLY A 126 -19.81 0.94 -6.35
C GLY A 126 -18.38 1.14 -6.87
N ARG A 127 -17.38 0.90 -6.02
CA ARG A 127 -15.97 1.03 -6.42
C ARG A 127 -15.45 -0.26 -7.06
N ASP A 128 -14.98 -0.16 -8.29
CA ASP A 128 -14.22 -1.23 -8.92
C ASP A 128 -12.83 -1.36 -8.27
N LEU A 129 -12.24 -2.55 -8.36
CA LEU A 129 -10.88 -2.81 -7.88
C LEU A 129 -9.97 -3.12 -9.05
N LEU A 130 -8.84 -2.43 -9.09
CA LEU A 130 -7.65 -2.86 -9.82
C LEU A 130 -6.67 -3.41 -8.79
N ILE A 131 -6.16 -4.62 -9.00
CA ILE A 131 -5.23 -5.27 -8.08
C ILE A 131 -3.97 -5.65 -8.85
N PHE A 132 -2.81 -5.21 -8.37
CA PHE A 132 -1.52 -5.58 -8.89
C PHE A 132 -0.73 -6.38 -7.86
N ILE A 133 -0.24 -7.54 -8.30
CA ILE A 133 0.61 -8.41 -7.49
C ILE A 133 1.87 -8.69 -8.32
N GLY A 134 3.00 -8.19 -7.83
CA GLY A 134 4.29 -8.28 -8.51
C GLY A 134 5.40 -8.82 -7.63
N VAL A 135 6.59 -8.92 -8.22
CA VAL A 135 7.86 -9.01 -7.50
C VAL A 135 8.61 -7.73 -7.81
N GLU A 136 9.31 -7.13 -6.85
CA GLU A 136 10.06 -5.90 -7.14
C GLU A 136 11.12 -6.15 -8.24
N PRO A 137 11.17 -5.32 -9.32
CA PRO A 137 12.13 -5.51 -10.40
C PRO A 137 13.54 -5.08 -9.99
N ASN A 138 14.57 -5.65 -10.61
CA ASN A 138 15.96 -5.24 -10.38
C ASN A 138 16.35 -4.02 -11.23
N LEU A 139 15.75 -3.87 -12.42
CA LEU A 139 16.18 -2.94 -13.47
C LEU A 139 15.03 -2.08 -13.98
N LYS A 140 15.38 -0.97 -14.65
CA LYS A 140 14.46 -0.11 -15.42
C LYS A 140 13.20 0.35 -14.66
N TRP A 141 13.33 0.71 -13.37
CA TRP A 141 12.20 1.08 -12.50
C TRP A 141 11.26 2.13 -13.10
N ARG A 142 11.79 3.19 -13.75
CA ARG A 142 10.96 4.22 -14.39
C ARG A 142 10.05 3.63 -15.47
N THR A 143 10.63 2.86 -16.40
CA THR A 143 9.89 2.18 -17.47
C THR A 143 8.88 1.19 -16.89
N TYR A 144 9.26 0.44 -15.86
CA TYR A 144 8.35 -0.50 -15.20
C TYR A 144 7.16 0.22 -14.56
N THR A 145 7.38 1.33 -13.85
CA THR A 145 6.31 2.13 -13.25
C THR A 145 5.46 2.83 -14.30
N ASP A 146 6.01 3.21 -15.47
CA ASP A 146 5.24 3.76 -16.57
C ASP A 146 4.25 2.72 -17.16
N LEU A 147 4.63 1.44 -17.21
CA LEU A 147 3.71 0.36 -17.62
C LEU A 147 2.57 0.17 -16.61
N ILE A 148 2.85 0.24 -15.31
CA ILE A 148 1.81 0.17 -14.28
C ILE A 148 0.90 1.40 -14.34
N HIS A 149 1.48 2.59 -14.50
CA HIS A 149 0.77 3.85 -14.66
C HIS A 149 -0.18 3.80 -15.86
N GLN A 150 0.25 3.25 -16.99
CA GLN A 150 -0.60 3.06 -18.16
C GLN A 150 -1.87 2.26 -17.82
N VAL A 151 -1.72 1.10 -17.17
CA VAL A 151 -2.87 0.27 -16.77
C VAL A 151 -3.78 1.00 -15.78
N ALA A 152 -3.20 1.71 -14.81
CA ALA A 152 -3.95 2.49 -13.83
C ALA A 152 -4.77 3.61 -14.48
N ASN A 153 -4.20 4.31 -15.47
CA ASN A 153 -4.87 5.37 -16.22
C ASN A 153 -5.99 4.82 -17.11
N GLU A 154 -5.78 3.70 -17.79
CA GLU A 154 -6.81 3.01 -18.58
C GLU A 154 -7.98 2.50 -17.71
N SER A 155 -7.74 2.32 -16.41
CA SER A 155 -8.69 1.76 -15.44
C SER A 155 -9.49 2.82 -14.66
N ASP A 156 -9.43 4.11 -15.00
CA ASP A 156 -10.11 5.19 -14.26
C ASP A 156 -9.77 5.22 -12.76
N THR A 157 -8.49 4.99 -12.42
CA THR A 157 -8.01 4.95 -11.03
C THR A 157 -8.23 6.29 -10.31
N LYS A 158 -8.90 6.25 -9.16
CA LYS A 158 -9.17 7.42 -8.30
C LYS A 158 -8.30 7.47 -7.05
N LEU A 159 -7.76 6.32 -6.64
CA LEU A 159 -6.90 6.19 -5.46
C LEU A 159 -5.93 5.02 -5.67
N LEU A 160 -4.65 5.25 -5.41
CA LEU A 160 -3.65 4.20 -5.25
C LEU A 160 -3.53 3.84 -3.77
N VAL A 161 -3.60 2.56 -3.43
CA VAL A 161 -3.24 2.03 -2.11
C VAL A 161 -2.13 1.02 -2.29
N THR A 162 -0.96 1.36 -1.78
CA THR A 162 0.19 0.44 -1.79
C THR A 162 0.22 -0.35 -0.50
N VAL A 163 0.59 -1.62 -0.58
CA VAL A 163 0.62 -2.54 0.55
C VAL A 163 2.01 -3.16 0.64
N GLY A 164 2.61 -3.05 1.82
CA GLY A 164 3.91 -3.61 2.15
C GLY A 164 3.90 -4.26 3.53
N ALA A 165 4.98 -4.99 3.81
CA ALA A 165 5.27 -5.50 5.13
C ALA A 165 6.78 -5.48 5.37
N LEU A 166 7.20 -5.15 6.58
CA LEU A 166 8.61 -5.03 6.95
C LEU A 166 8.91 -5.83 8.22
N LEU A 167 10.19 -6.13 8.43
CA LEU A 167 10.67 -6.69 9.70
C LEU A 167 10.86 -5.55 10.71
N ASP A 168 10.21 -5.65 11.86
CA ASP A 168 10.21 -4.63 12.90
C ASP A 168 10.47 -5.21 14.30
N SER A 169 10.86 -4.34 15.23
CA SER A 169 10.98 -4.60 16.67
C SER A 169 9.61 -4.59 17.36
N VAL A 170 8.73 -5.50 16.95
CA VAL A 170 7.40 -5.72 17.55
C VAL A 170 7.29 -7.13 18.16
N PRO A 171 6.54 -7.31 19.26
CA PRO A 171 6.29 -8.63 19.83
C PRO A 171 5.25 -9.40 19.01
N HIS A 172 5.37 -10.72 18.93
CA HIS A 172 4.38 -11.60 18.31
C HIS A 172 3.20 -11.91 19.25
N THR A 173 3.32 -11.53 20.52
CA THR A 173 2.35 -11.76 21.62
C THR A 173 1.37 -10.59 21.82
N ARG A 174 1.35 -9.64 20.89
CA ARG A 174 0.39 -8.51 20.86
C ARG A 174 -0.29 -8.47 19.50
N SER A 175 -1.36 -7.69 19.41
CA SER A 175 -2.03 -7.44 18.13
C SER A 175 -1.04 -6.95 17.07
N PRO A 176 -1.02 -7.52 15.85
CA PRO A 176 -0.10 -7.08 14.82
C PRO A 176 -0.28 -5.60 14.51
N ARG A 177 0.85 -4.88 14.40
CA ARG A 177 0.83 -3.46 14.04
C ARG A 177 0.72 -3.31 12.52
N VAL A 178 -0.19 -2.45 12.10
CA VAL A 178 -0.32 -1.98 10.72
C VAL A 178 -0.32 -0.46 10.75
N THR A 179 0.52 0.17 9.93
CA THR A 179 0.59 1.63 9.83
C THR A 179 0.16 2.10 8.46
N GLY A 180 -0.64 3.17 8.43
CA GLY A 180 -1.02 3.86 7.22
C GLY A 180 -0.33 5.22 7.12
N SER A 181 0.13 5.57 5.93
CA SER A 181 0.74 6.88 5.63
C SER A 181 0.22 7.43 4.30
N SER A 182 0.18 8.76 4.18
CA SER A 182 -0.15 9.43 2.91
C SER A 182 0.46 10.83 2.85
N LEU A 183 0.88 11.24 1.65
CA LEU A 183 1.23 12.63 1.34
C LEU A 183 0.01 13.50 1.03
N ASN A 184 -1.15 12.88 0.78
CA ASN A 184 -2.38 13.56 0.44
C ASN A 184 -3.28 13.67 1.68
N THR A 185 -3.59 14.91 2.10
CA THR A 185 -4.56 15.14 3.18
C THR A 185 -5.99 14.76 2.82
N ASN A 186 -6.29 14.62 1.53
CA ASN A 186 -7.56 14.18 0.99
C ASN A 186 -7.33 13.01 0.00
N LEU A 187 -7.79 11.83 0.38
CA LEU A 187 -7.74 10.61 -0.45
C LEU A 187 -8.96 10.47 -1.38
N GLY A 188 -9.90 11.40 -1.31
CA GLY A 188 -11.21 11.34 -1.95
C GLY A 188 -12.33 11.50 -0.90
N LYS A 189 -13.48 12.03 -1.33
CA LYS A 189 -14.64 12.31 -0.45
C LYS A 189 -15.10 11.07 0.35
N GLU A 190 -14.98 9.90 -0.25
CA GLU A 190 -15.39 8.63 0.35
C GLU A 190 -14.44 8.16 1.47
N PHE A 191 -13.22 8.71 1.51
CA PHE A 191 -12.14 8.33 2.43
C PHE A 191 -11.82 9.43 3.44
N GLU A 192 -12.71 10.41 3.64
CA GLU A 192 -12.49 11.52 4.59
C GLU A 192 -12.32 11.04 6.05
N HIS A 193 -12.84 9.85 6.37
CA HIS A 193 -12.70 9.20 7.68
C HIS A 193 -11.28 8.66 7.93
N ILE A 194 -10.47 8.47 6.87
CA ILE A 194 -9.11 7.94 6.96
C ILE A 194 -8.16 9.11 7.23
N LYS A 195 -7.45 9.06 8.36
CA LYS A 195 -6.48 10.08 8.80
C LYS A 195 -5.11 9.43 8.96
N TYR A 196 -4.38 9.32 7.86
CA TYR A 196 -3.02 8.82 7.87
C TYR A 196 -2.01 9.93 8.13
N ALA A 197 -0.94 9.56 8.84
CA ALA A 197 0.16 10.47 9.12
C ALA A 197 0.93 10.77 7.83
N VAL A 198 1.49 11.98 7.76
CA VAL A 198 2.42 12.35 6.70
C VAL A 198 3.74 11.63 6.95
N PRO A 199 4.26 10.86 5.98
CA PRO A 199 5.55 10.20 6.13
C PRO A 199 6.67 11.23 6.30
N ASN A 200 7.60 10.97 7.22
CA ASN A 200 8.75 11.84 7.53
C ASN A 200 10.12 11.15 7.32
N TYR A 201 10.12 9.95 6.74
CA TYR A 201 11.33 9.19 6.50
C TYR A 201 12.16 9.78 5.34
N GLU A 202 13.47 9.87 5.54
CA GLU A 202 14.44 10.23 4.52
C GLU A 202 15.50 9.11 4.41
N GLY A 203 15.71 8.57 3.21
CA GLY A 203 16.69 7.51 2.98
C GLY A 203 16.45 6.74 1.69
N PRO A 204 17.09 5.56 1.53
CA PRO A 204 16.82 4.67 0.41
C PRO A 204 15.34 4.33 0.31
N SER A 205 14.82 4.28 -0.91
CA SER A 205 13.41 4.03 -1.21
C SER A 205 13.25 2.76 -2.03
N GLY A 206 12.07 2.13 -1.92
CA GLY A 206 11.65 1.03 -2.80
C GLY A 206 10.80 1.51 -3.98
N LEU A 207 10.43 0.57 -4.83
CA LEU A 207 9.59 0.78 -6.01
C LEU A 207 8.21 1.39 -5.66
N THR A 208 7.68 1.05 -4.48
CA THR A 208 6.41 1.58 -3.97
C THR A 208 6.35 3.11 -4.04
N SER A 209 7.39 3.78 -3.52
CA SER A 209 7.43 5.25 -3.53
C SER A 209 7.62 5.81 -4.93
N VAL A 210 8.31 5.08 -5.82
CA VAL A 210 8.48 5.48 -7.22
C VAL A 210 7.16 5.42 -7.96
N LEU A 211 6.33 4.41 -7.70
CA LEU A 211 4.98 4.35 -8.27
C LEU A 211 4.09 5.49 -7.73
N ILE A 212 4.14 5.75 -6.41
CA ILE A 212 3.41 6.86 -5.78
C ILE A 212 3.80 8.19 -6.43
N ASP A 213 5.10 8.48 -6.54
CA ASP A 213 5.61 9.69 -7.19
C ASP A 213 5.12 9.79 -8.64
N ARG A 214 5.17 8.69 -9.39
CA ARG A 214 4.74 8.67 -10.79
C ARG A 214 3.25 8.96 -10.96
N LEU A 215 2.38 8.37 -10.13
CA LEU A 215 0.94 8.59 -10.19
C LEU A 215 0.53 9.97 -9.63
N ALA A 216 1.31 10.51 -8.69
CA ALA A 216 1.09 11.86 -8.15
C ALA A 216 1.25 12.96 -9.21
N GLN A 217 2.10 12.74 -10.23
CA GLN A 217 2.26 13.66 -11.36
C GLN A 217 0.96 13.84 -12.18
N ASP A 218 0.06 12.86 -12.11
CA ASP A 218 -1.26 12.88 -12.75
C ASP A 218 -2.39 13.25 -11.76
N GLY A 219 -2.03 13.64 -10.53
CA GLY A 219 -2.97 14.06 -9.49
C GLY A 219 -3.74 12.91 -8.83
N VAL A 220 -3.32 11.65 -9.01
CA VAL A 220 -3.93 10.50 -8.33
C VAL A 220 -3.44 10.49 -6.87
N PRO A 221 -4.34 10.61 -5.87
CA PRO A 221 -3.95 10.50 -4.47
C PRO A 221 -3.48 9.07 -4.16
N ALA A 222 -2.60 8.96 -3.16
CA ALA A 222 -2.06 7.67 -2.76
C ALA A 222 -2.01 7.49 -1.24
N ALA A 223 -2.22 6.26 -0.79
CA ALA A 223 -1.96 5.81 0.56
C ALA A 223 -0.98 4.62 0.53
N SER A 224 -0.27 4.42 1.65
CA SER A 224 0.61 3.28 1.84
C SER A 224 0.33 2.63 3.18
N ILE A 225 0.12 1.31 3.16
CA ILE A 225 -0.16 0.47 4.32
C ILE A 225 1.02 -0.47 4.53
N TRP A 226 1.55 -0.51 5.75
CA TRP A 226 2.68 -1.35 6.12
C TRP A 226 2.36 -2.23 7.32
N GLY A 227 2.47 -3.54 7.13
CA GLY A 227 2.45 -4.51 8.21
C GLY A 227 3.81 -4.66 8.88
N HIS A 228 3.82 -4.74 10.22
CA HIS A 228 5.03 -4.86 11.01
C HIS A 228 5.19 -6.31 11.48
N SER A 229 6.10 -7.06 10.86
CA SER A 229 6.39 -8.45 11.21
C SER A 229 7.53 -8.50 12.23
N PRO A 230 7.43 -9.28 13.32
CA PRO A 230 8.54 -9.45 14.25
C PRO A 230 9.80 -9.98 13.55
N HIS A 231 10.91 -9.24 13.64
CA HIS A 231 12.16 -9.56 12.92
C HIS A 231 12.85 -10.88 13.35
N TYR A 232 12.58 -11.35 14.56
CA TYR A 232 13.14 -12.61 15.07
C TYR A 232 12.36 -13.84 14.60
N LEU A 233 11.19 -13.65 13.97
CA LEU A 233 10.43 -14.75 13.39
C LEU A 233 10.94 -15.05 11.98
N GLN A 234 11.54 -16.23 11.82
CA GLN A 234 11.95 -16.75 10.52
C GLN A 234 10.83 -17.59 9.90
N VAL A 235 9.68 -16.96 9.68
CA VAL A 235 8.51 -17.63 9.07
C VAL A 235 8.39 -17.26 7.60
N ALA A 236 8.08 -18.24 6.77
CA ALA A 236 7.79 -17.98 5.36
C ALA A 236 6.49 -17.20 5.19
N GLN A 237 5.50 -17.45 6.05
CA GLN A 237 4.17 -16.85 5.98
C GLN A 237 3.67 -16.48 7.38
N ASN A 238 3.00 -15.33 7.48
CA ASN A 238 2.38 -14.85 8.71
C ASN A 238 0.88 -14.55 8.48
N PRO A 239 -0.03 -15.51 8.74
CA PRO A 239 -1.46 -15.30 8.57
C PRO A 239 -2.02 -14.23 9.51
N THR A 240 -1.48 -14.11 10.73
CA THR A 240 -1.89 -13.08 11.71
C THR A 240 -1.64 -11.68 11.18
N LEU A 241 -0.48 -11.43 10.56
CA LEU A 241 -0.18 -10.15 9.92
C LEU A 241 -1.00 -9.93 8.64
N THR A 242 -1.22 -10.98 7.85
CA THR A 242 -2.10 -10.93 6.66
C THR A 242 -3.52 -10.52 7.05
N HIS A 243 -4.05 -11.06 8.16
CA HIS A 243 -5.36 -10.73 8.69
C HIS A 243 -5.45 -9.25 9.07
N ALA A 244 -4.45 -8.74 9.78
CA ALA A 244 -4.41 -7.33 10.18
C ALA A 244 -4.34 -6.39 8.98
N ILE A 245 -3.52 -6.70 7.96
CA ILE A 245 -3.42 -5.91 6.72
C ILE A 245 -4.76 -5.88 5.98
N LEU A 246 -5.43 -7.04 5.84
CA LEU A 246 -6.75 -7.10 5.18
C LEU A 246 -7.83 -6.35 5.95
N SER A 247 -7.79 -6.39 7.28
CA SER A 247 -8.69 -5.61 8.13
C SER A 247 -8.55 -4.11 7.88
N GLU A 248 -7.31 -3.63 7.69
CA GLU A 248 -7.05 -2.23 7.34
C GLU A 248 -7.52 -1.91 5.90
N LEU A 249 -7.23 -2.80 4.95
CA LEU A 249 -7.63 -2.63 3.55
C LEU A 249 -9.15 -2.56 3.33
N GLN A 250 -9.94 -3.13 4.24
CA GLN A 250 -11.40 -3.12 4.16
C GLN A 250 -11.97 -1.69 4.09
N GLN A 251 -11.28 -0.69 4.66
CA GLN A 251 -11.68 0.72 4.60
C GLN A 251 -11.74 1.27 3.16
N PHE A 252 -10.99 0.66 2.23
CA PHE A 252 -10.93 1.08 0.83
C PHE A 252 -11.91 0.31 -0.08
N ILE A 253 -12.40 -0.84 0.38
CA ILE A 253 -13.20 -1.77 -0.42
C ILE A 253 -14.68 -1.56 -0.12
N SER A 254 -15.53 -1.59 -1.15
CA SER A 254 -16.98 -1.32 -1.01
C SER A 254 -17.78 -2.53 -0.49
N VAL A 255 -17.20 -3.72 -0.56
CA VAL A 255 -17.82 -4.99 -0.17
C VAL A 255 -17.11 -5.60 1.04
N PRO A 256 -17.82 -6.31 1.93
CA PRO A 256 -17.21 -7.00 3.06
C PRO A 256 -16.17 -8.04 2.59
N VAL A 257 -15.03 -8.07 3.27
CA VAL A 257 -14.00 -9.11 3.11
C VAL A 257 -14.26 -10.18 4.17
N ASP A 258 -14.32 -11.46 3.77
CA ASP A 258 -14.49 -12.56 4.73
C ASP A 258 -13.13 -12.93 5.35
N LEU A 259 -12.95 -12.59 6.62
CA LEU A 259 -11.72 -12.88 7.35
C LEU A 259 -11.81 -14.15 8.21
N THR A 260 -12.93 -14.88 8.19
CA THR A 260 -13.21 -15.99 9.11
C THR A 260 -12.15 -17.09 9.04
N LYS A 261 -11.84 -17.55 7.82
CA LYS A 261 -10.82 -18.59 7.64
C LYS A 261 -9.43 -18.10 8.05
N LEU A 262 -9.11 -16.85 7.73
CA LEU A 262 -7.80 -16.29 8.03
C LEU A 262 -7.61 -16.07 9.54
N ALA A 263 -8.69 -15.75 10.27
CA ALA A 263 -8.68 -15.71 11.73
C ALA A 263 -8.37 -17.10 12.32
N GLN A 264 -8.99 -18.16 11.81
CA GLN A 264 -8.67 -19.54 12.21
C GLN A 264 -7.21 -19.92 11.92
N ASP A 265 -6.73 -19.59 10.71
CA ASP A 265 -5.33 -19.81 10.33
C ASP A 265 -4.35 -19.02 11.25
N SER A 266 -4.78 -17.85 11.75
CA SER A 266 -4.00 -17.01 12.68
C SER A 266 -3.93 -17.64 14.08
N GLU A 267 -5.05 -18.13 14.61
CA GLU A 267 -5.08 -18.84 15.90
C GLU A 267 -4.16 -20.07 15.89
N GLU A 268 -4.24 -20.90 14.84
CA GLU A 268 -3.37 -22.07 14.69
C GLU A 268 -1.89 -21.67 14.59
N PHE A 269 -1.59 -20.61 13.84
CA PHE A 269 -0.23 -20.09 13.71
C PHE A 269 0.33 -19.60 15.05
N ASP A 270 -0.44 -18.82 15.81
CA ASP A 270 -0.01 -18.27 17.09
C ASP A 270 0.22 -19.39 18.13
N GLU A 271 -0.65 -20.40 18.19
CA GLU A 271 -0.44 -21.58 19.05
C GLU A 271 0.85 -22.33 18.70
N ASN A 272 1.09 -22.56 17.42
CA ASN A 272 2.29 -23.24 16.95
C ASN A 272 3.54 -22.41 17.24
N LEU A 273 3.45 -21.09 17.15
CA LEU A 273 4.54 -20.19 17.44
C LEU A 273 4.92 -20.21 18.92
N VAL A 274 3.94 -20.17 19.82
CA VAL A 274 4.17 -20.31 21.27
C VAL A 274 4.88 -21.62 21.59
N ARG A 275 4.44 -22.74 20.99
CA ARG A 275 5.09 -24.05 21.17
C ARG A 275 6.53 -24.06 20.65
N ALA A 276 6.79 -23.44 19.50
CA ALA A 276 8.11 -23.41 18.88
C ALA A 276 9.13 -22.55 19.65
N LEU A 277 8.65 -21.55 20.40
CA LEU A 277 9.49 -20.63 21.17
C LEU A 277 9.62 -20.99 22.65
N ALA A 278 8.86 -21.96 23.16
CA ALA A 278 8.80 -22.31 24.58
C ALA A 278 10.17 -22.65 25.21
N ASP A 279 11.07 -23.29 24.45
CA ASP A 279 12.39 -23.70 24.95
C ASP A 279 13.49 -22.63 24.75
N GLN A 280 13.14 -21.45 24.21
CA GLN A 280 14.10 -20.39 23.84
C GLN A 280 14.16 -19.27 24.89
N GLN A 281 14.74 -19.56 26.06
CA GLN A 281 14.82 -18.62 27.19
C GLN A 281 15.46 -17.26 26.86
N GLU A 282 16.42 -17.22 25.92
CA GLU A 282 17.04 -15.96 25.48
C GLU A 282 16.04 -15.03 24.76
N ILE A 283 15.05 -15.61 24.06
CA ILE A 283 14.03 -14.85 23.34
C ILE A 283 12.98 -14.29 24.30
N GLU A 284 12.62 -15.02 25.35
CA GLU A 284 11.58 -14.61 26.31
C GLU A 284 11.87 -13.23 26.92
N GLY A 285 13.08 -13.03 27.45
CA GLY A 285 13.48 -11.75 28.02
C GLY A 285 13.53 -10.61 27.00
N TYR A 286 13.80 -10.92 25.72
CA TYR A 286 13.76 -9.94 24.64
C TYR A 286 12.33 -9.56 24.25
N VAL A 287 11.46 -10.56 24.06
CA VAL A 287 10.04 -10.36 23.74
C VAL A 287 9.37 -9.50 24.80
N LYS A 288 9.64 -9.75 26.09
CA LYS A 288 9.10 -8.94 27.18
C LYS A 288 9.46 -7.45 27.06
N ARG A 289 10.69 -7.12 26.66
CA ARG A 289 11.09 -5.72 26.42
C ARG A 289 10.35 -5.10 25.22
N LEU A 290 10.10 -5.91 24.18
CA LEU A 290 9.31 -5.46 23.03
C LEU A 290 7.84 -5.23 23.41
N GLU A 291 7.27 -6.07 24.27
CA GLU A 291 5.92 -5.89 24.83
C GLU A 291 5.80 -4.59 25.61
N GLU A 292 6.72 -4.33 26.56
CA GLU A 292 6.72 -3.09 27.35
C GLU A 292 6.77 -1.83 26.46
N ARG A 293 7.62 -1.86 25.43
CA ARG A 293 7.72 -0.76 24.46
C ARG A 293 6.45 -0.63 23.61
N TYR A 294 5.91 -1.74 23.12
CA TYR A 294 4.70 -1.76 22.31
C TYR A 294 3.52 -1.18 23.08
N ASP A 295 3.30 -1.67 24.31
CA ASP A 295 2.18 -1.29 25.16
C ASP A 295 2.26 0.23 25.50
N SER A 296 3.47 0.74 25.79
CA SER A 296 3.69 2.18 26.00
C SER A 296 3.43 3.04 24.76
N GLU A 297 3.85 2.58 23.57
CA GLU A 297 3.61 3.30 22.32
C GLU A 297 2.12 3.30 21.92
N GLU A 298 1.39 2.21 22.17
CA GLU A 298 -0.06 2.15 21.93
C GLU A 298 -0.83 3.04 22.90
N GLU A 299 -0.46 3.06 24.17
CA GLU A 299 -1.05 3.97 25.17
C GLU A 299 -0.87 5.43 24.75
N TYR A 300 0.33 5.80 24.27
CA TYR A 300 0.59 7.13 23.73
C TYR A 300 -0.27 7.45 22.50
N ARG A 301 -0.46 6.49 21.58
CA ARG A 301 -1.26 6.68 20.36
C ARG A 301 -2.75 6.80 20.66
N GLN A 302 -3.25 6.10 21.67
CA GLN A 302 -4.65 6.14 22.11
C GLN A 302 -4.94 7.34 23.03
N SER A 303 -3.89 7.96 23.58
CA SER A 303 -4.05 9.14 24.43
C SER A 303 -4.58 10.34 23.63
N PRO A 304 -5.60 11.06 24.14
CA PRO A 304 -6.16 12.21 23.45
C PRO A 304 -5.16 13.37 23.40
N GLU A 305 -4.66 13.64 22.21
CA GLU A 305 -3.91 14.84 21.77
C GLU A 305 -2.52 15.11 22.41
N PRO A 306 -1.44 15.16 21.60
CA PRO A 306 -0.12 15.64 22.02
C PRO A 306 -0.14 17.02 22.70
N ALA A 307 -1.11 17.87 22.37
CA ALA A 307 -1.31 19.18 22.97
C ALA A 307 -1.65 19.10 24.47
N ALA A 308 -2.42 18.10 24.90
CA ALA A 308 -2.75 17.90 26.31
C ALA A 308 -1.49 17.48 27.10
N LEU A 309 -0.64 16.65 26.50
CA LEU A 309 0.63 16.22 27.10
C LEU A 309 1.65 17.36 27.20
N VAL A 310 1.73 18.23 26.19
CA VAL A 310 2.57 19.44 26.23
C VAL A 310 2.06 20.40 27.31
N GLN A 311 0.74 20.56 27.42
CA GLN A 311 0.13 21.42 28.43
C GLN A 311 0.33 20.86 29.85
N GLU A 312 0.23 19.54 30.04
CA GLU A 312 0.50 18.86 31.30
C GLU A 312 1.98 18.93 31.68
N LEU A 313 2.89 18.84 30.71
CA LEU A 313 4.33 19.06 30.91
C LEU A 313 4.64 20.52 31.27
N GLU A 314 4.00 21.50 30.61
CA GLU A 314 4.13 22.92 30.94
C GLU A 314 3.60 23.23 32.35
N ASP A 315 2.48 22.64 32.73
CA ASP A 315 1.88 22.81 34.05
C ASP A 315 2.73 22.14 35.15
N PHE A 316 3.33 20.97 34.88
CA PHE A 316 4.29 20.32 35.79
C PHE A 316 5.55 21.18 36.01
N LEU A 317 6.13 21.74 34.93
CA LEU A 317 7.30 22.62 35.01
C LEU A 317 6.99 23.94 35.72
N ARG A 318 5.76 24.46 35.62
CA ARG A 318 5.30 25.60 36.42
C ARG A 318 5.21 25.26 37.90
N GLN A 319 4.66 24.11 38.26
CA GLN A 319 4.58 23.68 39.67
C GLN A 319 5.96 23.53 40.32
N GLN A 320 6.97 23.01 39.60
CA GLN A 320 8.36 22.95 40.11
C GLN A 320 8.98 24.34 40.32
N ARG A 321 8.72 25.29 39.43
CA ARG A 321 9.19 26.69 39.60
C ARG A 321 8.52 27.40 40.76
N ASP A 322 7.24 27.12 41.00
CA ASP A 322 6.50 27.70 42.12
C ASP A 322 6.91 27.06 43.46
N THR A 323 7.34 25.79 43.48
CA THR A 323 7.90 25.15 44.69
C THR A 323 9.31 25.65 45.02
N ASP A 324 10.19 25.81 44.03
CA ASP A 324 11.53 26.40 44.23
C ASP A 324 11.47 27.85 44.75
N SER A 325 10.51 28.65 44.27
CA SER A 325 10.34 30.05 44.71
C SER A 325 9.66 30.19 46.08
N THR A 326 9.07 29.12 46.61
CA THR A 326 8.51 29.11 47.97
C THR A 326 9.59 28.72 49.00
N GLU A 327 10.53 27.84 48.65
CA GLU A 327 11.66 27.46 49.51
C GLU A 327 12.72 28.59 49.63
N GLU A 328 12.96 29.39 48.59
CA GLU A 328 13.88 30.56 48.68
C GLU A 328 13.34 31.72 49.53
N ASN A 329 12.02 31.79 49.77
CA ASN A 329 11.42 32.86 50.58
C ASN A 329 11.36 32.53 52.08
N GLU A 330 11.47 31.26 52.49
CA GLU A 330 11.53 30.89 53.92
C GLU A 330 12.95 31.05 54.51
N ASP A 331 14.01 31.01 53.71
CA ASP A 331 15.42 31.12 54.18
C ASP A 331 15.94 32.57 54.21
N SER A 332 15.10 33.57 53.89
CA SER A 332 15.47 35.00 53.91
C SER A 332 14.85 35.80 55.07
N THR A 333 14.19 35.12 56.01
CA THR A 333 13.59 35.74 57.20
C THR A 333 14.20 35.18 58.48
N ASP A 334 15.47 35.51 58.75
CA ASP A 334 16.02 35.50 60.12
C ASP A 334 17.07 36.62 60.30
#